data_AF-A0A966V0J8-F1
#
_entry.id   AF-A0A966V0J8-F1
#
_cell.length_a   1.000
_cell.length_b   1.000
_cell.length_c   1.000
_cell.angle_alpha   90.00
_cell.angle_beta   90.00
_cell.angle_gamma   90.00
#
_symmetry.space_group_name_H-M   'P 1'
#
loop_
_entity.id
_entity.type
_entity.pdbx_description
1 polymer ?
#
loop_
_entity_poly.entity_id
_entity_poly.type
_entity_poly.pdbx_seq_one_letter_code
_entity_poly.pdbx_strand_id
1 'polypeptide(L)'
;MAVAGLLALLLVASSRLSFEWLWFGEFGAESMLLRRWLLQIAAFVAVMGLGVPLQLQQLQRCWRLRHQQAVTPSAKRTILRLGQWPLLLLLLLLLLLLALALTYLMVQAQDLIMAPFSGHVITGLPVLADLPPGLLLVFVLGLAPALLLAPLTSLRLALAAALAASATALARGWSYWLPALLAVPFDKADPLTGLDLSFTVLQFPALRLILSVLCAQTIVGLAACVWVTLTAGSSLSELRFEGISREQQRALQPQLAVLALAVAASHALAPFDLMVQGSGVASGAGWVDLHVRMPLRLVQAPRWQGWPTPS
;
A
#
# COMPACT_ATOMS: atom_id res chain seq x y z
N MET A 1 -2.73 -22.65 -26.48
CA MET A 1 -3.76 -22.26 -25.47
C MET A 1 -3.64 -20.81 -25.02
N ALA A 2 -2.45 -20.30 -24.66
CA ALA A 2 -2.28 -18.89 -24.23
C ALA A 2 -2.75 -17.84 -25.26
N VAL A 3 -2.45 -18.04 -26.55
CA VAL A 3 -2.87 -17.13 -27.63
C VAL A 3 -4.39 -17.06 -27.77
N ALA A 4 -5.08 -18.20 -27.72
CA ALA A 4 -6.55 -18.25 -27.79
C ALA A 4 -7.21 -17.55 -26.59
N GLY A 5 -6.66 -17.73 -25.38
CA GLY A 5 -7.12 -17.02 -24.19
C GLY A 5 -6.92 -15.51 -24.28
N LEU A 6 -5.77 -15.07 -24.80
CA LEU A 6 -5.49 -13.64 -25.01
C LEU A 6 -6.45 -13.02 -26.03
N LEU A 7 -6.72 -13.71 -27.15
CA LEU A 7 -7.67 -13.25 -28.16
C LEU A 7 -9.10 -13.15 -27.59
N ALA A 8 -9.53 -14.12 -26.80
CA ALA A 8 -10.83 -14.07 -26.13
C ALA A 8 -10.93 -12.88 -25.16
N LEU A 9 -9.89 -12.62 -24.37
CA LEU A 9 -9.83 -11.46 -23.47
C LEU A 9 -9.87 -10.14 -24.23
N LEU A 10 -9.13 -10.03 -25.34
CA LEU A 10 -9.12 -8.85 -26.19
C LEU A 10 -10.49 -8.60 -26.83
N LEU A 11 -11.18 -9.65 -27.26
CA LEU A 11 -12.53 -9.55 -27.82
C LEU A 11 -13.54 -9.06 -26.78
N VAL A 12 -13.50 -9.62 -25.56
CA VAL A 12 -14.38 -9.18 -24.47
C VAL A 12 -14.08 -7.73 -24.07
N ALA A 13 -12.79 -7.38 -23.99
CA ALA A 13 -12.37 -6.02 -23.65
C ALA A 13 -12.79 -5.02 -24.74
N SER A 14 -12.57 -5.33 -26.02
CA SER A 14 -12.96 -4.45 -27.12
C SER A 14 -14.47 -4.28 -27.20
N SER A 15 -15.23 -5.37 -27.05
CA SER A 15 -16.69 -5.31 -27.00
C SER A 15 -17.17 -4.37 -25.89
N ARG A 16 -16.64 -4.51 -24.68
CA ARG A 16 -17.00 -3.65 -23.55
C ARG A 16 -16.64 -2.18 -23.81
N LEU A 17 -15.45 -1.90 -24.33
CA LEU A 17 -15.00 -0.54 -24.63
C LEU A 17 -15.87 0.12 -25.71
N SER A 18 -16.30 -0.64 -26.73
CA SER A 18 -17.21 -0.15 -27.76
C SER A 18 -18.59 0.20 -27.18
N PHE A 19 -19.14 -0.62 -26.31
CA PHE A 19 -20.41 -0.31 -25.63
C PHE A 19 -20.29 0.93 -24.74
N GLU A 20 -19.22 1.05 -23.95
CA GLU A 20 -18.99 2.25 -23.13
C GLU A 20 -18.84 3.50 -24.02
N TRP A 21 -18.12 3.41 -25.14
CA TRP A 21 -17.95 4.53 -26.06
C TRP A 21 -19.29 5.03 -26.63
N LEU A 22 -20.09 4.11 -27.19
CA LEU A 22 -21.39 4.45 -27.78
C LEU A 22 -22.34 5.05 -26.73
N TRP A 23 -22.39 4.47 -25.53
CA TRP A 23 -23.24 4.97 -24.46
C TRP A 23 -22.84 6.38 -24.01
N PHE A 24 -21.54 6.68 -23.85
CA PHE A 24 -21.09 8.04 -23.52
C PHE A 24 -21.29 9.02 -24.68
N GLY A 25 -21.26 8.54 -25.93
CA GLY A 25 -21.57 9.31 -27.13
C GLY A 25 -22.99 9.87 -27.14
N GLU A 26 -23.98 9.12 -26.63
CA GLU A 26 -25.37 9.58 -26.51
C GLU A 26 -25.51 10.85 -25.64
N PHE A 27 -24.62 11.04 -24.67
CA PHE A 27 -24.61 12.18 -23.75
C PHE A 27 -23.61 13.28 -24.13
N GLY A 28 -22.88 13.14 -25.25
CA GLY A 28 -21.81 14.06 -25.64
C GLY A 28 -20.62 14.08 -24.66
N ALA A 29 -20.46 13.03 -23.85
CA ALA A 29 -19.49 12.94 -22.76
C ALA A 29 -18.23 12.12 -23.11
N GLU A 30 -17.94 11.92 -24.39
CA GLU A 30 -16.80 11.13 -24.89
C GLU A 30 -15.46 11.64 -24.34
N SER A 31 -15.30 12.97 -24.22
CA SER A 31 -14.09 13.58 -23.66
C SER A 31 -13.84 13.18 -22.20
N MET A 32 -14.89 12.97 -21.42
CA MET A 32 -14.80 12.52 -20.02
C MET A 32 -14.41 11.05 -19.94
N LEU A 33 -14.94 10.22 -20.85
CA LEU A 33 -14.56 8.81 -20.96
C LEU A 33 -13.08 8.66 -21.32
N LEU A 34 -12.58 9.44 -22.28
CA LEU A 34 -11.16 9.47 -22.64
C LEU A 34 -10.26 9.86 -21.45
N ARG A 35 -10.64 10.91 -20.72
CA ARG A 35 -9.92 11.33 -19.49
C ARG A 35 -9.88 10.22 -18.47
N ARG A 36 -11.01 9.53 -18.25
CA ARG A 36 -11.07 8.36 -17.36
C ARG A 36 -10.10 7.30 -17.84
N TRP A 37 -10.21 6.79 -19.07
CA TRP A 37 -9.31 5.72 -19.57
C TRP A 37 -7.84 6.11 -19.51
N LEU A 38 -7.49 7.35 -19.86
CA LEU A 38 -6.12 7.87 -19.77
C LEU A 38 -5.61 7.80 -18.33
N LEU A 39 -6.38 8.25 -17.35
CA LEU A 39 -5.98 8.18 -15.93
C LEU A 39 -5.84 6.75 -15.44
N GLN A 40 -6.73 5.82 -15.84
CA GLN A 40 -6.64 4.42 -15.44
C GLN A 40 -5.36 3.77 -16.00
N ILE A 41 -5.07 3.98 -17.28
CA ILE A 41 -3.88 3.46 -17.93
C ILE A 41 -2.62 4.11 -17.36
N ALA A 42 -2.61 5.44 -17.19
CA ALA A 42 -1.48 6.16 -16.63
C ALA A 42 -1.16 5.72 -15.20
N ALA A 43 -2.17 5.57 -14.34
CA ALA A 43 -1.98 5.07 -12.98
C ALA A 43 -1.43 3.63 -12.97
N PHE A 44 -1.99 2.75 -13.81
CA PHE A 44 -1.53 1.36 -13.91
C PHE A 44 -0.07 1.28 -14.39
N VAL A 45 0.25 2.00 -15.47
CA VAL A 45 1.59 2.04 -16.07
C VAL A 45 2.60 2.70 -15.12
N ALA A 46 2.22 3.76 -14.41
CA ALA A 46 3.11 4.39 -13.43
C ALA A 46 3.45 3.43 -12.28
N VAL A 47 2.46 2.73 -11.73
CA VAL A 47 2.67 1.80 -10.60
C VAL A 47 3.47 0.59 -11.04
N MET A 48 3.12 -0.04 -12.17
CA MET A 48 3.86 -1.19 -12.68
C MET A 48 5.25 -0.78 -13.18
N GLY A 49 5.34 0.29 -13.95
CA GLY A 49 6.57 0.77 -14.58
C GLY A 49 7.62 1.25 -13.57
N LEU A 50 7.21 1.92 -12.49
CA LEU A 50 8.14 2.34 -11.42
C LEU A 50 8.29 1.24 -10.37
N GLY A 51 7.21 0.58 -9.97
CA GLY A 51 7.19 -0.36 -8.86
C GLY A 51 7.97 -1.65 -9.15
N VAL A 52 7.79 -2.24 -10.33
CA VAL A 52 8.46 -3.49 -10.73
C VAL A 52 9.98 -3.36 -10.65
N PRO A 53 10.65 -2.41 -11.33
CA PRO A 53 12.10 -2.31 -11.28
C PRO A 53 12.61 -1.96 -9.88
N LEU A 54 11.97 -1.03 -9.17
CA LEU A 54 12.40 -0.62 -7.82
C LEU A 54 12.36 -1.80 -6.84
N GLN A 55 11.29 -2.59 -6.84
CA GLN A 55 11.13 -3.71 -5.92
C GLN A 55 12.01 -4.91 -6.30
N LEU A 56 12.12 -5.25 -7.58
CA LEU A 56 13.00 -6.33 -8.04
C LEU A 56 14.47 -5.99 -7.78
N GLN A 57 14.89 -4.76 -8.06
CA GLN A 57 16.27 -4.32 -7.80
C GLN A 57 16.61 -4.41 -6.31
N GLN A 58 15.70 -3.98 -5.43
CA GLN A 58 15.88 -4.09 -3.98
C GLN A 58 15.94 -5.55 -3.50
N LEU A 59 15.00 -6.39 -3.94
CA LEU A 59 14.97 -7.80 -3.57
C LEU A 59 16.23 -8.53 -4.07
N GLN A 60 16.66 -8.27 -5.31
CA GLN A 60 17.89 -8.83 -5.88
C GLN A 60 19.13 -8.32 -5.16
N ARG A 61 19.16 -7.06 -4.70
CA ARG A 61 20.25 -6.53 -3.87
C ARG A 61 20.33 -7.30 -2.55
N CYS A 62 19.21 -7.48 -1.85
CA CYS A 62 19.17 -8.26 -0.60
C CYS A 62 19.57 -9.73 -0.83
N TRP A 63 19.12 -10.34 -1.93
CA TRP A 63 19.49 -11.70 -2.31
C TRP A 63 20.99 -11.86 -2.57
N ARG A 64 21.63 -10.91 -3.27
CA ARG A 64 23.08 -10.92 -3.49
C ARG A 64 23.85 -10.78 -2.19
N LEU A 65 23.44 -9.87 -1.31
CA LEU A 65 24.08 -9.66 0.00
C LEU A 65 23.96 -10.90 0.90
N ARG A 66 22.84 -11.65 0.81
CA ARG A 66 22.68 -12.96 1.49
C ARG A 66 23.76 -13.96 1.09
N HIS A 67 24.14 -14.03 -0.19
CA HIS A 67 25.13 -14.99 -0.68
C HIS A 67 26.54 -14.60 -0.24
N GLN A 68 26.86 -13.30 -0.27
CA GLN A 68 28.17 -12.80 0.17
C GLN A 68 28.43 -13.08 1.65
N GLN A 69 27.40 -12.95 2.49
CA GLN A 69 27.52 -13.26 3.92
C GLN A 69 27.76 -14.75 4.21
N ALA A 70 27.24 -15.65 3.38
CA ALA A 70 27.48 -17.10 3.53
C ALA A 70 28.93 -17.48 3.22
N VAL A 71 29.61 -16.73 2.35
CA VAL A 71 31.00 -17.00 1.94
C VAL A 71 32.01 -16.29 2.86
N THR A 72 31.68 -15.12 3.39
CA THR A 72 32.58 -14.32 4.23
C THR A 72 31.89 -13.97 5.55
N PRO A 73 32.02 -14.81 6.60
CA PRO A 73 31.43 -14.52 7.90
C PRO A 73 32.02 -13.22 8.44
N SER A 74 31.20 -12.16 8.46
CA SER A 74 31.66 -10.82 8.78
C SER A 74 32.03 -10.73 10.26
N ALA A 75 33.32 -10.77 10.56
CA ALA A 75 33.88 -10.75 11.92
C ALA A 75 33.68 -9.41 12.68
N LYS A 76 32.94 -8.43 12.15
CA LYS A 76 32.84 -7.09 12.77
C LYS A 76 31.38 -6.61 12.91
N ARG A 77 30.91 -6.70 14.16
CA ARG A 77 29.71 -6.08 14.77
C ARG A 77 28.36 -6.53 14.18
N THR A 78 27.88 -7.66 14.67
CA THR A 78 26.49 -8.08 14.51
C THR A 78 25.60 -7.36 15.52
N ILE A 79 24.65 -6.56 15.01
CA ILE A 79 23.75 -5.73 15.83
C ILE A 79 22.56 -6.53 16.36
N LEU A 80 22.25 -7.68 15.76
CA LEU A 80 21.07 -8.47 16.08
C LEU A 80 21.44 -9.95 16.14
N ARG A 81 21.40 -10.56 17.32
CA ARG A 81 21.54 -12.02 17.47
C ARG A 81 20.18 -12.58 17.87
N LEU A 82 19.66 -13.51 17.08
CA LEU A 82 18.38 -14.17 17.35
C LEU A 82 18.64 -15.63 17.66
N GLY A 83 18.12 -16.09 18.80
CA GLY A 83 17.98 -17.51 19.11
C GLY A 83 16.82 -18.16 18.34
N GLN A 84 16.54 -19.42 18.65
CA GLN A 84 15.55 -20.24 17.95
C GLN A 84 14.14 -19.68 17.98
N TRP A 85 13.59 -19.48 19.18
CA TRP A 85 12.24 -18.93 19.36
C TRP A 85 12.03 -17.54 18.76
N PRO A 86 12.88 -16.53 19.03
CA PRO A 86 12.64 -15.20 18.47
C PRO A 86 12.82 -15.17 16.95
N LEU A 87 13.66 -16.04 16.37
CA LEU A 87 13.76 -16.19 14.92
C LEU A 87 12.48 -16.77 14.32
N LEU A 88 11.94 -17.83 14.90
CA LEU A 88 10.69 -18.45 14.45
C LEU A 88 9.51 -17.49 14.57
N LEU A 89 9.42 -16.76 15.69
CA LEU A 89 8.38 -15.74 15.90
C LEU A 89 8.51 -14.60 14.89
N LEU A 90 9.73 -14.15 14.58
CA LEU A 90 9.96 -13.10 13.60
C LEU A 90 9.61 -13.56 12.18
N LEU A 91 9.97 -14.79 11.81
CA LEU A 91 9.55 -15.37 10.52
C LEU A 91 8.03 -15.52 10.45
N LEU A 92 7.39 -16.05 11.48
CA LEU A 92 5.92 -16.16 11.54
C LEU A 92 5.26 -14.78 11.39
N LEU A 93 5.79 -13.77 12.10
CA LEU A 93 5.31 -12.39 12.01
C LEU A 93 5.45 -11.85 10.57
N LEU A 94 6.60 -12.07 9.92
CA LEU A 94 6.82 -11.63 8.53
C LEU A 94 5.90 -12.34 7.54
N LEU A 95 5.65 -13.64 7.74
CA LEU A 95 4.70 -14.41 6.93
C LEU A 95 3.29 -13.83 7.07
N LEU A 96 2.83 -13.61 8.31
CA LEU A 96 1.52 -13.02 8.59
C LEU A 96 1.43 -11.61 8.01
N LEU A 97 2.48 -10.80 8.16
CA LEU A 97 2.53 -9.44 7.62
C LEU A 97 2.45 -9.43 6.09
N LEU A 98 3.17 -10.34 5.42
CA LEU A 98 3.15 -10.49 3.96
C LEU A 98 1.75 -10.92 3.48
N ALA A 99 1.17 -11.96 4.11
CA ALA A 99 -0.16 -12.46 3.77
C ALA A 99 -1.25 -11.40 4.03
N LEU A 100 -1.18 -10.70 5.15
CA LEU A 100 -2.12 -9.65 5.52
C LEU A 100 -2.06 -8.48 4.52
N ALA A 101 -0.87 -7.99 4.19
CA ALA A 101 -0.71 -6.89 3.25
C ALA A 101 -1.14 -7.26 1.82
N LEU A 102 -0.89 -8.50 1.39
CA LEU A 102 -1.41 -9.03 0.12
C LEU A 102 -2.93 -9.12 0.11
N THR A 103 -3.52 -9.67 1.18
CA THR A 103 -4.97 -9.75 1.36
C THR A 103 -5.58 -8.35 1.28
N TYR A 104 -5.01 -7.40 2.02
CA TYR A 104 -5.44 -6.00 2.02
C TYR A 104 -5.43 -5.39 0.62
N LEU A 105 -4.32 -5.49 -0.12
CA LEU A 105 -4.22 -4.92 -1.48
C LEU A 105 -5.19 -5.60 -2.46
N MET A 106 -5.37 -6.92 -2.35
CA MET A 106 -6.27 -7.67 -3.21
C MET A 106 -7.73 -7.29 -2.97
N VAL A 107 -8.14 -7.22 -1.70
CA VAL A 107 -9.50 -6.81 -1.30
C VAL A 107 -9.74 -5.36 -1.73
N GLN A 108 -8.81 -4.46 -1.45
CA GLN A 108 -8.90 -3.06 -1.86
C GLN A 108 -9.03 -2.91 -3.39
N ALA A 109 -8.31 -3.70 -4.18
CA ALA A 109 -8.44 -3.71 -5.63
C ALA A 109 -9.81 -4.26 -6.08
N GLN A 110 -10.29 -5.34 -5.45
CA GLN A 110 -11.59 -5.95 -5.76
C GLN A 110 -12.75 -5.01 -5.45
N ASP A 111 -12.72 -4.32 -4.31
CA ASP A 111 -13.78 -3.39 -3.92
C ASP A 111 -13.87 -2.19 -4.86
N LEU A 112 -12.72 -1.68 -5.33
CA LEU A 112 -12.68 -0.61 -6.34
C LEU A 112 -13.11 -1.08 -7.74
N ILE A 113 -12.99 -2.38 -8.04
CA ILE A 113 -13.56 -2.95 -9.26
C ILE A 113 -15.09 -2.96 -9.18
N MET A 114 -15.64 -3.48 -8.08
CA MET A 114 -17.08 -3.71 -7.91
C MET A 114 -17.85 -2.43 -7.60
N ALA A 115 -17.32 -1.59 -6.72
CA ALA A 115 -17.99 -0.39 -6.22
C ALA A 115 -17.01 0.80 -6.17
N PRO A 116 -16.66 1.39 -7.32
CA PRO A 116 -15.70 2.50 -7.38
C PRO A 116 -16.15 3.74 -6.58
N PHE A 117 -17.46 3.90 -6.32
CA PHE A 117 -18.04 5.04 -5.60
C PHE A 117 -18.49 4.72 -4.17
N SER A 118 -18.06 3.60 -3.58
CA SER A 118 -18.57 3.16 -2.28
C SER A 118 -18.36 4.16 -1.13
N GLY A 119 -17.51 5.20 -1.31
CA GLY A 119 -17.23 6.24 -0.31
C GLY A 119 -16.40 5.72 0.87
N HIS A 120 -16.49 4.42 1.16
CA HIS A 120 -15.60 3.66 2.00
C HIS A 120 -14.26 3.46 1.26
N VAL A 121 -13.41 4.48 1.30
CA VAL A 121 -11.98 4.25 1.03
C VAL A 121 -11.49 3.40 2.20
N ILE A 122 -11.44 2.09 1.98
CA ILE A 122 -10.88 1.08 2.87
C ILE A 122 -9.46 1.51 3.22
N THR A 123 -9.32 2.23 4.33
CA THR A 123 -8.07 2.82 4.79
C THR A 123 -8.10 2.90 6.32
N GLY A 124 -7.04 2.40 6.96
CA GLY A 124 -6.87 2.42 8.41
C GLY A 124 -7.04 1.06 9.09
N LEU A 125 -6.97 1.08 10.43
CA LEU A 125 -7.09 -0.10 11.29
C LEU A 125 -8.44 -0.83 11.27
N PRO A 126 -9.62 -0.19 11.07
CA PRO A 126 -10.89 -0.94 11.08
C PRO A 126 -11.01 -1.92 9.90
N VAL A 127 -10.30 -1.65 8.80
CA VAL A 127 -10.23 -2.56 7.65
C VAL A 127 -9.68 -3.93 8.02
N LEU A 128 -8.72 -4.01 8.95
CA LEU A 128 -8.17 -5.30 9.37
C LEU A 128 -9.24 -6.23 9.94
N ALA A 129 -10.31 -5.67 10.53
CA ALA A 129 -11.39 -6.44 11.10
C ALA A 129 -12.34 -7.00 10.02
N ASP A 130 -12.45 -6.33 8.87
CA ASP A 130 -13.35 -6.71 7.77
C ASP A 130 -12.68 -7.61 6.72
N LEU A 131 -11.38 -7.90 6.87
CA LEU A 131 -10.67 -8.74 5.91
C LEU A 131 -11.21 -10.18 5.93
N PRO A 132 -11.50 -10.79 4.76
CA PRO A 132 -12.00 -12.15 4.68
C PRO A 132 -10.95 -13.13 5.23
N PRO A 133 -11.21 -13.79 6.38
CA PRO A 133 -10.20 -14.63 7.04
C PRO A 133 -9.81 -15.83 6.17
N GLY A 134 -10.72 -16.33 5.33
CA GLY A 134 -10.43 -17.41 4.39
C GLY A 134 -9.35 -17.04 3.37
N LEU A 135 -9.35 -15.82 2.84
CA LEU A 135 -8.37 -15.37 1.87
C LEU A 135 -6.98 -15.17 2.51
N LEU A 136 -6.96 -14.65 3.74
CA LEU A 136 -5.75 -14.58 4.56
C LEU A 136 -5.17 -15.98 4.80
N LEU A 137 -5.99 -16.94 5.21
CA LEU A 137 -5.55 -18.33 5.42
C LEU A 137 -5.00 -18.96 4.14
N VAL A 138 -5.63 -18.74 2.98
CA VAL A 138 -5.12 -19.21 1.68
C VAL A 138 -3.73 -18.66 1.40
N PHE A 139 -3.50 -17.36 1.63
CA PHE A 139 -2.17 -16.79 1.43
C PHE A 139 -1.15 -17.31 2.46
N VAL A 140 -1.51 -17.45 3.74
CA VAL A 140 -0.61 -18.02 4.75
C VAL A 140 -0.23 -19.46 4.39
N LEU A 141 -1.22 -20.30 4.09
CA LEU A 141 -1.02 -21.71 3.73
C LEU A 141 -0.30 -21.89 2.40
N GLY A 142 -0.47 -20.98 1.45
CA GLY A 142 0.24 -21.00 0.16
C GLY A 142 1.68 -20.47 0.26
N LEU A 143 1.88 -19.37 0.97
CA LEU A 143 3.19 -18.72 1.11
C LEU A 143 4.14 -19.50 2.02
N ALA A 144 3.63 -20.13 3.09
CA ALA A 144 4.47 -20.89 4.02
C ALA A 144 5.34 -21.96 3.32
N PRO A 145 4.78 -22.93 2.56
CA PRO A 145 5.58 -23.92 1.84
C PRO A 145 6.37 -23.29 0.68
N ALA A 146 5.81 -22.30 -0.02
CA ALA A 146 6.49 -21.65 -1.15
C ALA A 146 7.75 -20.88 -0.74
N LEU A 147 7.75 -20.26 0.45
CA LEU A 147 8.89 -19.55 1.02
C LEU A 147 9.99 -20.52 1.51
N LEU A 148 9.61 -21.72 1.94
CA LEU A 148 10.56 -22.76 2.34
C LEU A 148 11.23 -23.43 1.13
N LEU A 149 10.45 -23.74 0.08
CA LEU A 149 10.92 -24.45 -1.10
C LEU A 149 11.67 -23.55 -2.08
N ALA A 150 11.15 -22.34 -2.33
CA ALA A 150 11.69 -21.44 -3.34
C ALA A 150 11.52 -19.96 -2.91
N PRO A 151 12.31 -19.48 -1.93
CA PRO A 151 12.10 -18.18 -1.30
C PRO A 151 12.14 -17.00 -2.28
N LEU A 152 13.05 -17.04 -3.26
CA LEU A 152 13.18 -15.92 -4.21
C LEU A 152 12.00 -15.85 -5.18
N THR A 153 11.55 -16.99 -5.71
CA THR A 153 10.46 -17.02 -6.70
C THR A 153 9.13 -16.73 -6.04
N SER A 154 8.86 -17.27 -4.85
CA SER A 154 7.65 -16.96 -4.08
C SER A 154 7.57 -15.48 -3.71
N LEU A 155 8.67 -14.86 -3.26
CA LEU A 155 8.70 -13.42 -2.99
C LEU A 155 8.55 -12.56 -4.24
N ARG A 156 9.13 -12.97 -5.38
CA ARG A 156 8.91 -12.28 -6.67
C ARG A 156 7.45 -12.33 -7.09
N LEU A 157 6.80 -13.48 -6.96
CA LEU A 157 5.38 -13.65 -7.27
C LEU A 157 4.50 -12.84 -6.31
N ALA A 158 4.81 -12.85 -5.01
CA ALA A 158 4.13 -12.03 -4.02
C ALA A 158 4.24 -10.53 -4.34
N LEU A 159 5.45 -10.03 -4.65
CA LEU A 159 5.64 -8.63 -5.03
C LEU A 159 4.91 -8.28 -6.33
N ALA A 160 4.96 -9.16 -7.34
CA ALA A 160 4.24 -8.95 -8.59
C ALA A 160 2.72 -8.92 -8.38
N ALA A 161 2.18 -9.82 -7.56
CA ALA A 161 0.77 -9.83 -7.18
C ALA A 161 0.37 -8.55 -6.41
N ALA A 162 1.19 -8.13 -5.45
CA ALA A 162 0.99 -6.89 -4.69
C ALA A 162 1.04 -5.65 -5.60
N LEU A 163 1.97 -5.59 -6.55
CA LEU A 163 2.05 -4.51 -7.55
C LEU A 163 0.85 -4.51 -8.49
N ALA A 164 0.43 -5.68 -8.98
CA ALA A 164 -0.75 -5.79 -9.84
C ALA A 164 -2.02 -5.35 -9.11
N ALA A 165 -2.18 -5.75 -7.85
CA ALA A 165 -3.27 -5.32 -7.00
C ALA A 165 -3.22 -3.80 -6.73
N SER A 166 -2.04 -3.25 -6.39
CA SER A 166 -1.81 -1.81 -6.20
C SER A 166 -2.13 -0.99 -7.46
N ALA A 167 -1.65 -1.44 -8.62
CA ALA A 167 -1.87 -0.80 -9.91
C ALA A 167 -3.36 -0.83 -10.27
N THR A 168 -4.02 -1.95 -9.99
CA THR A 168 -5.46 -2.11 -10.22
C THR A 168 -6.27 -1.24 -9.26
N ALA A 169 -5.92 -1.16 -7.98
CA ALA A 169 -6.56 -0.29 -7.01
C ALA A 169 -6.47 1.17 -7.44
N LEU A 170 -5.28 1.67 -7.81
CA LEU A 170 -5.12 3.07 -8.22
C LEU A 170 -5.80 3.36 -9.58
N ALA A 171 -5.78 2.41 -10.53
CA ALA A 171 -6.48 2.55 -11.81
C ALA A 171 -8.01 2.50 -11.64
N ARG A 172 -8.53 1.65 -10.75
CA ARG A 172 -9.97 1.52 -10.49
C ARG A 172 -10.50 2.57 -9.53
N GLY A 173 -9.64 3.22 -8.75
CA GLY A 173 -9.93 4.40 -7.94
C GLY A 173 -10.09 5.71 -8.71
N TRP A 174 -10.27 5.67 -10.04
CA TRP A 174 -10.49 6.86 -10.89
C TRP A 174 -11.60 7.79 -10.38
N SER A 175 -12.58 7.23 -9.67
CA SER A 175 -13.66 7.95 -8.99
C SER A 175 -13.15 8.94 -7.93
N TYR A 176 -11.96 8.73 -7.37
CA TYR A 176 -11.32 9.64 -6.43
C TYR A 176 -10.37 10.63 -7.12
N TRP A 177 -9.62 10.15 -8.11
CA TRP A 177 -8.64 10.98 -8.82
C TRP A 177 -9.27 12.02 -9.73
N LEU A 178 -10.36 11.67 -10.40
CA LEU A 178 -10.99 12.54 -11.36
C LEU A 178 -11.60 13.80 -10.69
N PRO A 179 -12.32 13.70 -9.56
CA PRO A 179 -12.70 14.87 -8.76
C PRO A 179 -11.50 15.61 -8.15
N ALA A 180 -10.45 14.90 -7.72
CA ALA A 180 -9.27 15.53 -7.15
C ALA A 180 -8.53 16.43 -8.16
N LEU A 181 -8.41 15.97 -9.41
CA LEU A 181 -7.73 16.70 -10.48
C LEU A 181 -8.59 17.80 -11.11
N LEU A 182 -9.92 17.64 -11.06
CA LEU A 182 -10.89 18.62 -11.56
C LEU A 182 -11.52 19.43 -10.42
N ALA A 183 -10.84 19.51 -9.27
CA ALA A 183 -11.36 20.18 -8.10
C ALA A 183 -11.60 21.67 -8.37
N VAL A 184 -12.83 22.12 -8.12
CA VAL A 184 -13.22 23.53 -8.15
C VAL A 184 -13.27 24.03 -6.70
N PRO A 185 -12.70 25.21 -6.39
CA PRO A 185 -12.76 25.74 -5.04
C PRO A 185 -14.20 26.01 -4.60
N PHE A 186 -14.51 25.74 -3.33
CA PHE A 186 -15.84 26.01 -2.77
C PHE A 186 -15.95 27.43 -2.19
N ASP A 187 -14.84 28.18 -2.19
CA ASP A 187 -14.69 29.50 -1.56
C ASP A 187 -15.13 29.52 -0.09
N LYS A 188 -14.96 28.36 0.59
CA LYS A 188 -15.30 28.19 2.01
C LYS A 188 -14.15 27.49 2.71
N ALA A 189 -13.54 28.19 3.65
CA ALA A 189 -12.49 27.63 4.47
C ALA A 189 -13.05 26.63 5.49
N ASP A 190 -12.33 25.54 5.66
CA ASP A 190 -12.51 24.58 6.74
C ASP A 190 -12.23 25.26 8.10
N PRO A 191 -13.17 25.20 9.07
CA PRO A 191 -12.98 25.79 10.40
C PRO A 191 -11.81 25.18 11.21
N LEU A 192 -11.35 23.96 10.90
CA LEU A 192 -10.28 23.30 11.62
C LEU A 192 -8.90 23.53 10.99
N THR A 193 -8.81 23.52 9.67
CA THR A 193 -7.53 23.58 8.96
C THR A 193 -7.27 24.88 8.23
N GLY A 194 -8.29 25.71 8.04
CA GLY A 194 -8.21 26.94 7.26
C GLY A 194 -8.01 26.73 5.76
N LEU A 195 -7.94 25.46 5.29
CA LEU A 195 -7.89 25.13 3.87
C LEU A 195 -9.28 25.15 3.25
N ASP A 196 -9.37 25.40 1.95
CA ASP A 196 -10.66 25.34 1.25
C ASP A 196 -11.25 23.93 1.32
N LEU A 197 -12.57 23.83 1.50
CA LEU A 197 -13.30 22.56 1.61
C LEU A 197 -13.09 21.66 0.38
N SER A 198 -12.69 22.21 -0.77
CA SER A 198 -12.34 21.45 -1.98
C SER A 198 -11.23 20.44 -1.72
N PHE A 199 -10.26 20.77 -0.87
CA PHE A 199 -9.19 19.85 -0.47
C PHE A 199 -9.76 18.65 0.28
N THR A 200 -10.54 18.91 1.34
CA THR A 200 -11.06 17.88 2.24
C THR A 200 -12.08 16.95 1.57
N VAL A 201 -12.91 17.49 0.68
CA VAL A 201 -13.98 16.71 0.03
C VAL A 201 -13.49 16.01 -1.24
N LEU A 202 -12.69 16.67 -2.08
CA LEU A 202 -12.35 16.17 -3.41
C LEU A 202 -10.95 15.55 -3.49
N GLN A 203 -9.95 16.16 -2.84
CA GLN A 203 -8.54 15.75 -2.99
C GLN A 203 -8.11 14.73 -1.93
N PHE A 204 -8.59 14.89 -0.70
CA PHE A 204 -8.22 14.04 0.43
C PHE A 204 -8.55 12.55 0.23
N PRO A 205 -9.72 12.14 -0.31
CA PRO A 205 -10.00 10.73 -0.58
C PRO A 205 -8.99 10.08 -1.54
N ALA A 206 -8.55 10.82 -2.57
CA ALA A 206 -7.54 10.34 -3.51
C ALA A 206 -6.18 10.16 -2.80
N LEU A 207 -5.77 11.14 -1.99
CA LEU A 207 -4.51 11.08 -1.25
C LEU A 207 -4.48 9.92 -0.23
N ARG A 208 -5.62 9.65 0.44
CA ARG A 208 -5.75 8.48 1.33
C ARG A 208 -5.56 7.17 0.58
N LEU A 209 -6.16 7.04 -0.61
CA LEU A 209 -5.99 5.85 -1.45
C LEU A 209 -4.51 5.64 -1.79
N ILE A 210 -3.81 6.68 -2.26
CA ILE A 210 -2.37 6.62 -2.57
C ILE A 210 -1.56 6.16 -1.38
N LEU A 211 -1.72 6.85 -0.24
CA LEU A 211 -0.94 6.56 0.96
C LEU A 211 -1.21 5.15 1.47
N SER A 212 -2.44 4.68 1.38
CA SER A 212 -2.79 3.33 1.79
C SER A 212 -2.13 2.25 0.92
N VAL A 213 -2.16 2.43 -0.41
CA VAL A 213 -1.52 1.54 -1.36
C VAL A 213 0.00 1.60 -1.20
N LEU A 214 0.57 2.79 -1.02
CA LEU A 214 2.01 2.98 -0.80
C LEU A 214 2.48 2.32 0.50
N CYS A 215 1.75 2.49 1.61
CA CYS A 215 2.05 1.83 2.89
C CYS A 215 1.98 0.30 2.75
N ALA A 216 0.89 -0.25 2.23
CA ALA A 216 0.74 -1.69 2.07
C ALA A 216 1.82 -2.26 1.13
N GLN A 217 2.08 -1.62 0.00
CA GLN A 217 3.08 -2.05 -0.98
C GLN A 217 4.51 -1.99 -0.42
N THR A 218 4.82 -0.98 0.38
CA THR A 218 6.14 -0.86 1.04
C THR A 218 6.29 -1.86 2.18
N ILE A 219 5.22 -2.20 2.90
CA ILE A 219 5.21 -3.28 3.90
C ILE A 219 5.52 -4.63 3.24
N VAL A 220 4.86 -4.97 2.11
CA VAL A 220 5.17 -6.21 1.36
C VAL A 220 6.64 -6.23 0.92
N GLY A 221 7.12 -5.11 0.36
CA GLY A 221 8.52 -4.96 -0.06
C GLY A 221 9.52 -5.13 1.08
N LEU A 222 9.26 -4.49 2.22
CA LEU A 222 10.10 -4.56 3.41
C LEU A 222 10.10 -5.97 4.01
N ALA A 223 8.92 -6.59 4.17
CA ALA A 223 8.78 -7.94 4.68
C ALA A 223 9.53 -8.95 3.82
N ALA A 224 9.44 -8.83 2.48
CA ALA A 224 10.18 -9.65 1.54
C ALA A 224 11.71 -9.51 1.69
N CYS A 225 12.21 -8.26 1.76
CA CYS A 225 13.64 -8.01 1.95
C CYS A 225 14.14 -8.55 3.30
N VAL A 226 13.41 -8.31 4.38
CA VAL A 226 13.76 -8.80 5.72
C VAL A 226 13.75 -10.35 5.74
N TRP A 227 12.74 -10.99 5.14
CA TRP A 227 12.68 -12.44 5.01
C TRP A 227 13.93 -13.02 4.33
N VAL A 228 14.33 -12.45 3.18
CA VAL A 228 15.55 -12.89 2.48
C VAL A 228 16.81 -12.71 3.33
N THR A 229 16.90 -11.61 4.10
CA THR A 229 18.05 -11.38 4.96
C THR A 229 18.13 -12.36 6.13
N LEU A 230 17.00 -12.72 6.75
CA LEU A 230 16.96 -13.62 7.90
C LEU A 230 17.15 -15.09 7.54
N THR A 231 16.84 -15.46 6.29
CA THR A 231 16.98 -16.83 5.78
C THR A 231 18.34 -17.08 5.10
N ALA A 232 19.36 -16.29 5.43
CA ALA A 232 20.71 -16.42 4.88
C ALA A 232 21.49 -17.61 5.47
N GLY A 233 22.36 -18.23 4.66
CA GLY A 233 23.28 -19.29 5.11
C GLY A 233 22.58 -20.49 5.78
N SER A 234 23.15 -20.97 6.88
CA SER A 234 22.63 -22.07 7.70
C SER A 234 21.55 -21.63 8.70
N SER A 235 21.09 -20.37 8.68
CA SER A 235 20.17 -19.85 9.71
C SER A 235 18.84 -20.59 9.81
N LEU A 236 18.34 -21.16 8.71
CA LEU A 236 17.14 -22.01 8.74
C LEU A 236 17.41 -23.41 9.33
N SER A 237 18.62 -23.95 9.14
CA SER A 237 19.01 -25.28 9.64
C SER A 237 19.34 -25.24 11.14
N GLU A 238 20.10 -24.22 11.56
CA GLU A 238 20.50 -24.04 12.95
C GLU A 238 19.44 -23.30 13.78
N LEU A 239 18.42 -22.74 13.12
CA LEU A 239 17.41 -21.85 13.71
C LEU A 239 18.05 -20.70 14.50
N ARG A 240 19.19 -20.20 14.02
CA ARG A 240 19.97 -19.15 14.68
C ARG A 240 20.45 -18.15 13.65
N PHE A 241 20.35 -16.87 14.00
CA PHE A 241 20.80 -15.80 13.12
C PHE A 241 21.88 -14.99 13.82
N GLU A 242 23.08 -14.99 13.21
CA GLU A 242 24.27 -14.39 13.81
C GLU A 242 24.29 -12.87 13.71
N GLY A 243 23.61 -12.30 12.71
CA GLY A 243 23.25 -10.89 12.65
C GLY A 243 23.30 -10.24 11.27
N ILE A 244 22.85 -8.98 11.24
CA ILE A 244 22.72 -8.18 10.01
C ILE A 244 24.01 -7.39 9.75
N SER A 245 24.51 -7.42 8.52
CA SER A 245 25.66 -6.62 8.10
C SER A 245 25.29 -5.15 7.85
N ARG A 246 26.27 -4.23 7.90
CA ARG A 246 26.03 -2.81 7.59
C ARG A 246 25.48 -2.59 6.17
N GLU A 247 25.87 -3.43 5.22
CA GLU A 247 25.40 -3.34 3.84
C GLU A 247 23.94 -3.77 3.70
N GLN A 248 23.52 -4.83 4.43
CA GLN A 248 22.12 -5.24 4.50
C GLN A 248 21.25 -4.17 5.18
N GLN A 249 21.76 -3.54 6.25
CA GLN A 249 21.07 -2.41 6.88
C GLN A 249 20.86 -1.25 5.90
N ARG A 250 21.90 -0.86 5.15
CA ARG A 250 21.79 0.18 4.10
C ARG A 250 20.85 -0.21 2.97
N ALA A 251 20.72 -1.50 2.66
CA ALA A 251 19.76 -1.97 1.65
C ALA A 251 18.30 -1.83 2.13
N LEU A 252 18.03 -1.96 3.43
CA LEU A 252 16.68 -1.84 4.02
C LEU A 252 16.26 -0.39 4.30
N GLN A 253 17.21 0.51 4.57
CA GLN A 253 16.98 1.94 4.83
C GLN A 253 16.01 2.65 3.85
N PRO A 254 16.11 2.50 2.51
CA PRO A 254 15.21 3.20 1.61
C PRO A 254 13.74 2.78 1.79
N GLN A 255 13.46 1.49 2.01
CA GLN A 255 12.09 1.02 2.23
C GLN A 255 11.53 1.53 3.57
N LEU A 256 12.36 1.54 4.62
CA LEU A 256 12.00 2.11 5.91
C LEU A 256 11.75 3.62 5.82
N ALA A 257 12.56 4.35 5.05
CA ALA A 257 12.37 5.79 4.85
C ALA A 257 11.06 6.09 4.11
N VAL A 258 10.75 5.35 3.04
CA VAL A 258 9.48 5.52 2.31
C VAL A 258 8.30 5.17 3.20
N LEU A 259 8.37 4.07 3.96
CA LEU A 259 7.30 3.68 4.89
C LEU A 259 7.10 4.75 5.99
N ALA A 260 8.18 5.25 6.58
CA ALA A 260 8.12 6.30 7.60
C ALA A 260 7.54 7.61 7.05
N LEU A 261 7.92 8.01 5.83
CA LEU A 261 7.36 9.18 5.16
C LEU A 261 5.87 9.00 4.85
N ALA A 262 5.46 7.82 4.37
CA ALA A 262 4.07 7.53 4.06
C ALA A 262 3.20 7.53 5.33
N VAL A 263 3.69 6.96 6.43
CA VAL A 263 3.04 6.99 7.74
C VAL A 263 3.02 8.40 8.33
N ALA A 264 4.10 9.17 8.21
CA ALA A 264 4.12 10.56 8.64
C ALA A 264 3.11 11.41 7.86
N ALA A 265 3.00 11.20 6.54
CA ALA A 265 2.01 11.86 5.70
C ALA A 265 0.58 11.46 6.08
N SER A 266 0.31 10.19 6.38
CA SER A 266 -1.02 9.77 6.83
C SER A 266 -1.40 10.38 8.19
N HIS A 267 -0.44 10.52 9.11
CA HIS A 267 -0.65 11.22 10.37
C HIS A 267 -0.83 12.74 10.19
N ALA A 268 -0.10 13.37 9.28
CA ALA A 268 -0.27 14.79 8.97
C ALA A 268 -1.68 15.11 8.44
N LEU A 269 -2.32 14.14 7.77
CA LEU A 269 -3.68 14.27 7.25
C LEU A 269 -4.77 13.85 8.25
N ALA A 270 -4.40 13.42 9.46
CA ALA A 270 -5.34 12.99 10.49
C ALA A 270 -6.44 14.01 10.86
N PRO A 271 -6.20 15.35 10.84
CA PRO A 271 -7.26 16.33 11.11
C PRO A 271 -8.41 16.27 10.11
N PHE A 272 -8.11 16.07 8.82
CA PHE A 272 -9.13 15.99 7.75
C PHE A 272 -9.99 14.73 7.86
N ASP A 273 -9.40 13.64 8.35
CA ASP A 273 -10.10 12.37 8.57
C ASP A 273 -11.25 12.51 9.60
N LEU A 274 -11.05 13.34 10.63
CA LEU A 274 -12.04 13.58 11.68
C LEU A 274 -13.27 14.37 11.18
N MET A 275 -13.12 15.18 10.14
CA MET A 275 -14.24 15.90 9.53
C MET A 275 -15.07 15.02 8.60
N VAL A 276 -14.40 14.21 7.79
CA VAL A 276 -15.05 13.38 6.78
C VAL A 276 -15.75 12.18 7.42
N GLN A 277 -15.15 11.59 8.45
CA GLN A 277 -15.66 10.40 9.13
C GLN A 277 -16.45 10.71 10.41
N GLY A 278 -17.10 11.87 10.50
CA GLY A 278 -17.79 12.37 11.70
C GLY A 278 -18.40 11.26 12.56
N SER A 279 -18.20 11.35 13.88
CA SER A 279 -18.49 10.28 14.85
C SER A 279 -19.95 9.83 14.84
N GLY A 280 -20.33 8.93 13.93
CA GLY A 280 -21.49 8.01 13.92
C GLY A 280 -22.91 8.55 14.14
N VAL A 281 -23.10 9.80 14.58
CA VAL A 281 -24.37 10.34 15.07
C VAL A 281 -24.67 11.71 14.47
N ALA A 282 -23.66 12.42 13.95
CA ALA A 282 -23.82 13.60 13.12
C ALA A 282 -22.63 13.72 12.15
N SER A 283 -22.88 14.14 10.92
CA SER A 283 -21.82 14.48 9.97
C SER A 283 -21.07 15.73 10.46
N GLY A 284 -19.81 15.56 10.88
CA GLY A 284 -18.94 16.61 11.43
C GLY A 284 -18.05 16.10 12.57
N ALA A 285 -16.94 16.79 12.86
CA ALA A 285 -16.05 16.43 13.96
C ALA A 285 -16.78 16.52 15.30
N GLY A 286 -16.99 15.37 15.95
CA GLY A 286 -17.64 15.32 17.27
C GLY A 286 -16.79 16.00 18.34
N TRP A 287 -17.41 16.51 19.40
CA TRP A 287 -16.73 17.15 20.53
C TRP A 287 -15.60 16.28 21.11
N VAL A 288 -15.80 14.96 21.13
CA VAL A 288 -14.82 13.95 21.57
C VAL A 288 -13.63 13.82 20.60
N ASP A 289 -13.85 13.93 19.29
CA ASP A 289 -12.77 13.86 18.30
C ASP A 289 -11.86 15.10 18.39
N LEU A 290 -12.46 16.27 18.62
CA LEU A 290 -11.77 17.56 18.76
C LEU A 290 -10.98 17.68 20.07
N HIS A 291 -11.55 17.25 21.20
CA HIS A 291 -10.96 17.47 22.52
C HIS A 291 -10.15 16.29 23.07
N VAL A 292 -10.32 15.07 22.53
CA VAL A 292 -9.63 13.87 23.04
C VAL A 292 -8.70 13.26 21.99
N ARG A 293 -9.16 13.05 20.76
CA ARG A 293 -8.38 12.35 19.72
C ARG A 293 -7.36 13.24 19.01
N MET A 294 -7.71 14.49 18.72
CA MET A 294 -6.80 15.46 18.10
C MET A 294 -5.55 15.75 18.95
N PRO A 295 -5.63 16.05 20.27
CA PRO A 295 -4.45 16.26 21.09
C PRO A 295 -3.59 15.00 21.26
N LEU A 296 -4.20 13.81 21.36
CA LEU A 296 -3.45 12.56 21.46
C LEU A 296 -2.62 12.26 20.20
N ARG A 297 -3.14 12.62 19.01
CA ARG A 297 -2.40 12.51 17.74
C ARG A 297 -1.33 13.59 17.59
N LEU A 298 -1.57 14.82 18.06
CA LEU A 298 -0.59 15.92 18.06
C LEU A 298 0.60 15.66 18.99
N VAL A 299 0.42 14.89 20.07
CA VAL A 299 1.51 14.44 20.95
C VAL A 299 2.42 13.40 20.27
N GLN A 300 1.90 12.66 19.29
CA GLN A 300 2.64 11.62 18.55
C GLN A 300 3.34 12.14 17.29
N ALA A 301 2.94 13.31 16.77
CA ALA A 301 3.62 13.97 15.66
C ALA A 301 4.78 14.85 16.15
N PRO A 302 5.93 14.93 15.45
CA PRO A 302 6.96 15.92 15.76
C PRO A 302 6.34 17.31 15.63
N ARG A 303 6.41 18.11 16.71
CA ARG A 303 5.85 19.47 16.80
C ARG A 303 6.26 20.31 15.59
N TRP A 304 5.34 20.46 14.62
CA TRP A 304 5.43 21.49 13.60
C TRP A 304 4.87 22.80 14.17
N GLN A 305 5.78 23.74 14.40
CA GLN A 305 5.57 24.98 15.16
C GLN A 305 5.02 26.12 14.28
N GLY A 306 3.98 25.82 13.50
CA GLY A 306 3.48 26.71 12.42
C GLY A 306 2.01 27.12 12.52
N TRP A 307 1.31 26.87 13.62
CA TRP A 307 -0.08 27.29 13.77
C TRP A 307 -0.18 28.69 14.39
N PRO A 308 -0.88 29.65 13.74
CA PRO A 308 -1.23 30.91 14.39
C PRO A 308 -2.30 30.66 15.44
N THR A 309 -2.07 31.20 16.64
CA THR A 309 -3.03 31.19 17.75
C THR A 309 -4.27 32.02 17.38
N PRO A 310 -5.49 31.50 17.52
CA PRO A 310 -6.68 32.31 17.34
C PRO A 310 -6.79 33.32 18.49
N SER A 311 -6.94 34.61 18.12
CA SER A 311 -7.44 35.67 18.99
C SER A 311 -8.95 35.69 19.00
#